data_AF-A0A2N1U4M5-F1
#
_entry.id   AF-A0A2N1U4M5-F1
#
_cell.length_a   1.000
_cell.length_b   1.000
_cell.length_c   1.000
_cell.angle_alpha   90.00
_cell.angle_beta   90.00
_cell.angle_gamma   90.00
#
_symmetry.space_group_name_H-M   'P 1'
#
loop_
_entity.id
_entity.type
_entity.pdbx_description
1 polymer ?
#
loop_
_entity_poly.entity_id
_entity_poly.type
_entity_poly.pdbx_seq_one_letter_code
_entity_poly.pdbx_strand_id
1 'polypeptide(L)'
;MAEIKQRLITLVLGKVSQELTGELYTPAIIKSSPVYYKTAVPKQVIVGQENFTIGGKNITFLLRGYQPDVLLIQTTIEVADIFSKDIFALEKQSYEHSYQILQEHGGDLLFSEAYSVFAVTNYDGEPEQFLNNRDIIVSLLKSEEQLELDPQEIQYTLGNKIKYSNNDLSIIDWDGAFLFDPNDDIEEDMELLTLANLQLLRYRILDHQLDGRLARMAELVHNMPAGGKLRGKDLSQKMKETMGIRMVSISELRRLERDIKLIGDWYSARFYELVAGKFKIEEWRKTIRGKLESLEDAYSMVTENFTVSAKHRAEWIQIALFFILQVGWLILIVIEYLHFTRK
;
A
#
# COMPACT_ATOMS: atom_id res chain seq x y z
N MET A 1 -7.67 37.26 -22.50
CA MET A 1 -6.77 36.10 -22.35
C MET A 1 -6.55 35.94 -20.86
N ALA A 2 -6.96 34.80 -20.30
CA ALA A 2 -6.66 34.50 -18.91
C ALA A 2 -5.14 34.36 -18.76
N GLU A 3 -4.61 34.72 -17.59
CA GLU A 3 -3.19 34.54 -17.28
C GLU A 3 -2.92 33.04 -17.07
N ILE A 4 -1.96 32.48 -17.81
CA ILE A 4 -1.57 31.07 -17.67
C ILE A 4 -1.07 30.86 -16.26
N LYS A 5 -1.67 29.92 -15.53
CA LYS A 5 -1.22 29.54 -14.20
C LYS A 5 -0.32 28.32 -14.28
N GLN A 6 0.79 28.36 -13.56
CA GLN A 6 1.73 27.25 -13.50
C GLN A 6 2.03 26.91 -12.05
N ARG A 7 1.90 25.64 -11.70
CA ARG A 7 1.95 25.17 -10.32
C ARG A 7 2.81 23.91 -10.22
N LEU A 8 3.74 23.91 -9.26
CA LEU A 8 4.40 22.71 -8.76
C LEU A 8 3.60 22.24 -7.54
N ILE A 9 3.12 21.01 -7.57
CA ILE A 9 2.40 20.37 -6.48
C ILE A 9 3.20 19.14 -6.07
N THR A 10 3.59 19.03 -4.81
CA THR A 10 4.27 17.82 -4.33
C THR A 10 3.40 17.09 -3.33
N LEU A 11 3.36 15.77 -3.47
CA LEU A 11 2.65 14.84 -2.60
C LEU A 11 3.68 13.98 -1.88
N VAL A 12 3.64 13.96 -0.54
CA VAL A 12 4.41 13.01 0.27
C VAL A 12 3.44 12.23 1.14
N LEU A 13 3.36 10.93 0.92
CA LEU A 13 2.61 10.01 1.75
C LEU A 13 3.57 9.22 2.61
N GLY A 14 3.26 9.02 3.88
CA GLY A 14 4.09 8.23 4.78
C GLY A 14 3.31 7.52 5.85
N LYS A 15 3.78 6.33 6.24
CA LYS A 15 3.22 5.59 7.36
C LYS A 15 3.63 6.26 8.68
N VAL A 16 2.65 6.59 9.51
CA VAL A 16 2.85 7.16 10.85
C VAL A 16 2.52 6.16 11.95
N SER A 17 3.11 6.35 13.13
CA SER A 17 2.94 5.43 14.25
C SER A 17 1.65 5.64 15.05
N GLN A 18 1.03 6.82 14.94
CA GLN A 18 -0.17 7.20 15.68
C GLN A 18 -1.40 7.21 14.77
N GLU A 19 -2.56 6.90 15.34
CA GLU A 19 -3.82 7.01 14.61
C GLU A 19 -4.15 8.47 14.33
N LEU A 20 -4.43 8.79 13.08
CA LEU A 20 -4.75 10.15 12.66
C LEU A 20 -6.24 10.44 12.92
N THR A 21 -6.50 11.51 13.68
CA THR A 21 -7.84 12.00 14.02
C THR A 21 -8.00 13.45 13.58
N GLY A 22 -9.17 13.79 13.03
CA GLY A 22 -9.47 15.13 12.58
C GLY A 22 -10.87 15.23 11.97
N GLU A 23 -11.20 16.40 11.44
CA GLU A 23 -12.46 16.61 10.72
C GLU A 23 -12.44 15.86 9.38
N LEU A 24 -13.58 15.28 8.99
CA LEU A 24 -13.71 14.58 7.71
C LEU A 24 -13.49 15.56 6.55
N TYR A 25 -12.48 15.28 5.73
CA TYR A 25 -12.27 15.95 4.46
C TYR A 25 -13.04 15.20 3.38
N THR A 26 -13.94 15.91 2.71
CA THR A 26 -14.57 15.46 1.46
C THR A 26 -13.96 16.24 0.30
N PRO A 27 -13.29 15.57 -0.65
CA PRO A 27 -12.76 16.23 -1.84
C PRO A 27 -13.85 16.96 -2.61
N ALA A 28 -13.51 18.13 -3.16
CA ALA A 28 -14.40 18.87 -4.05
C ALA A 28 -14.43 18.17 -5.42
N ILE A 29 -15.35 17.21 -5.59
CA ILE A 29 -15.51 16.53 -6.89
C ILE A 29 -16.27 17.46 -7.84
N ILE A 30 -15.60 17.92 -8.89
CA ILE A 30 -16.17 18.77 -9.93
C ILE A 30 -16.20 17.99 -11.24
N LYS A 31 -17.13 17.05 -11.38
CA LYS A 31 -17.63 16.53 -12.67
C LYS A 31 -18.75 15.52 -12.47
N SER A 32 -19.32 15.06 -13.59
CA SER A 32 -20.38 14.05 -13.73
C SER A 32 -20.00 12.65 -13.21
N SER A 33 -19.24 12.56 -12.11
CA SER A 33 -18.93 11.31 -11.45
C SER A 33 -20.23 10.73 -10.87
N PRO A 34 -20.58 9.48 -11.15
CA PRO A 34 -21.72 8.80 -10.57
C PRO A 34 -21.74 8.88 -9.05
N VAL A 35 -22.95 8.88 -8.49
CA VAL A 35 -23.24 9.08 -7.06
C VAL A 35 -22.42 8.15 -6.15
N TYR A 36 -22.03 6.96 -6.62
CA TYR A 36 -21.26 5.99 -5.85
C TYR A 36 -19.77 6.34 -5.67
N TYR A 37 -19.19 7.23 -6.47
CA TYR A 37 -17.77 7.60 -6.41
C TYR A 37 -17.38 8.20 -5.04
N LYS A 38 -18.26 9.00 -4.45
CA LYS A 38 -18.06 9.62 -3.10
C LYS A 38 -17.89 8.59 -1.98
N THR A 39 -18.46 7.40 -2.14
CA THR A 39 -18.39 6.33 -1.14
C THR A 39 -17.12 5.49 -1.30
N ALA A 40 -16.43 5.64 -2.44
CA ALA A 40 -15.27 4.84 -2.82
C ALA A 40 -13.94 5.42 -2.38
N VAL A 41 -13.81 6.75 -2.48
CA VAL A 41 -12.57 7.43 -2.12
C VAL A 41 -12.31 7.20 -0.62
N PRO A 42 -11.11 6.74 -0.25
CA PRO A 42 -10.75 6.55 1.15
C PRO A 42 -11.01 7.85 1.93
N LYS A 43 -11.76 7.76 3.02
CA LYS A 43 -12.08 8.92 3.85
C LYS A 43 -10.79 9.55 4.37
N GLN A 44 -10.68 10.86 4.20
CA GLN A 44 -9.56 11.67 4.64
C GLN A 44 -9.96 12.44 5.89
N VAL A 45 -9.00 12.71 6.77
CA VAL A 45 -9.15 13.63 7.90
C VAL A 45 -8.20 14.79 7.75
N ILE A 46 -8.62 16.00 8.10
CA ILE A 46 -7.71 17.15 8.17
C ILE A 46 -6.90 17.01 9.45
N VAL A 47 -5.58 16.89 9.32
CA VAL A 47 -4.65 16.76 10.44
C VAL A 47 -4.12 18.13 10.85
N GLY A 48 -3.81 18.99 9.87
CA GLY A 48 -3.32 20.33 10.13
C GLY A 48 -2.83 21.05 8.88
N GLN A 49 -2.16 22.18 9.09
CA GLN A 49 -1.43 22.90 8.06
C GLN A 49 -0.19 23.55 8.67
N GLU A 50 0.88 23.61 7.90
CA GLU A 50 2.14 24.24 8.29
C GLU A 50 2.60 25.22 7.21
N ASN A 51 3.33 26.26 7.59
CA ASN A 51 3.83 27.26 6.65
C ASN A 51 5.35 27.27 6.69
N PHE A 52 5.98 27.22 5.53
CA PHE A 52 7.43 27.23 5.40
C PHE A 52 7.87 28.08 4.21
N THR A 53 9.03 28.74 4.35
CA THR A 53 9.53 29.64 3.30
C THR A 53 10.41 28.87 2.32
N ILE A 54 9.96 28.73 1.08
CA ILE A 54 10.69 28.10 -0.03
C ILE A 54 10.94 29.17 -1.11
N GLY A 55 12.19 29.33 -1.53
CA GLY A 55 12.54 30.33 -2.55
C GLY A 55 12.12 31.78 -2.22
N GLY A 56 12.02 32.12 -0.92
CA GLY A 56 11.55 33.44 -0.45
C GLY A 56 10.04 33.65 -0.47
N LYS A 57 9.24 32.64 -0.86
CA LYS A 57 7.77 32.65 -0.77
C LYS A 57 7.32 31.84 0.44
N ASN A 58 6.28 32.31 1.13
CA ASN A 58 5.65 31.55 2.20
C ASN A 58 4.69 30.53 1.59
N ILE A 59 4.97 29.24 1.77
CA ILE A 59 4.26 28.12 1.17
C ILE A 59 3.53 27.35 2.26
N THR A 60 2.26 27.01 2.02
CA THR A 60 1.43 26.23 2.94
C THR A 60 1.47 24.74 2.58
N PHE A 61 1.81 23.93 3.58
CA PHE A 61 1.77 22.47 3.58
C PHE A 61 0.47 22.03 4.24
N LEU A 62 -0.39 21.33 3.51
CA LEU A 62 -1.65 20.78 3.97
C LEU A 62 -1.44 19.33 4.41
N LEU A 63 -1.78 19.03 5.66
CA LEU A 63 -1.62 17.71 6.25
C LEU A 63 -2.99 17.03 6.31
N ARG A 64 -3.13 15.92 5.57
CA ARG A 64 -4.33 15.09 5.50
C ARG A 64 -4.02 13.67 5.93
N GLY A 65 -4.92 13.00 6.64
CA GLY A 65 -4.73 11.65 7.14
C GLY A 65 -5.63 10.64 6.42
N TYR A 66 -5.05 9.55 5.93
CA TYR A 66 -5.77 8.35 5.53
C TYR A 66 -5.72 7.33 6.65
N GLN A 67 -6.84 7.19 7.37
CA GLN A 67 -6.92 6.29 8.51
C GLN A 67 -6.61 4.83 8.13
N PRO A 68 -5.96 4.07 9.05
CA PRO A 68 -5.58 4.51 10.40
C PRO A 68 -4.27 5.32 10.46
N ASP A 69 -3.32 5.07 9.56
CA ASP A 69 -1.89 5.29 9.83
C ASP A 69 -1.09 5.88 8.66
N VAL A 70 -1.71 6.54 7.68
CA VAL A 70 -0.98 7.19 6.57
C VAL A 70 -1.23 8.69 6.59
N LEU A 71 -0.16 9.48 6.69
CA LEU A 71 -0.17 10.93 6.57
C LEU A 71 0.17 11.33 5.13
N LEU A 72 -0.65 12.19 4.54
CA LEU A 72 -0.41 12.88 3.28
C LEU A 72 -0.03 14.33 3.60
N ILE A 73 1.10 14.76 3.07
CA ILE A 73 1.57 16.14 3.08
C ILE A 73 1.51 16.62 1.62
N GLN A 74 0.64 17.58 1.36
CA GLN A 74 0.52 18.21 0.06
C GLN A 74 0.93 19.67 0.16
N THR A 75 1.62 20.15 -0.85
CA THR A 75 1.92 21.58 -1.00
C THR A 75 1.74 22.01 -2.44
N THR A 76 1.48 23.29 -2.66
CA THR A 76 1.26 23.88 -3.98
C THR A 76 2.04 25.19 -4.07
N ILE A 77 2.92 25.27 -5.05
CA ILE A 77 3.82 26.40 -5.28
C ILE A 77 3.49 26.99 -6.66
N GLU A 78 3.00 28.22 -6.69
CA GLU A 78 2.84 28.96 -7.94
C GLU A 78 4.21 29.43 -8.46
N VAL A 79 4.49 29.12 -9.72
CA VAL A 79 5.75 29.42 -10.39
C VAL A 79 5.51 30.23 -11.66
N ALA A 80 6.50 31.03 -12.07
CA ALA A 80 6.41 31.81 -13.30
C ALA A 80 6.66 30.95 -14.55
N ASP A 81 7.59 29.99 -14.45
CA ASP A 81 7.95 29.06 -15.51
C ASP A 81 8.28 27.68 -14.94
N ILE A 82 7.36 26.73 -15.12
CA ILE A 82 7.48 25.32 -14.69
C ILE A 82 8.47 24.54 -15.56
N PHE A 83 8.91 25.10 -16.69
CA PHE A 83 9.90 24.49 -17.57
C PHE A 83 11.32 25.01 -17.31
N SER A 84 11.51 25.78 -16.23
CA SER A 84 12.82 26.27 -15.81
C SER A 84 13.57 25.21 -14.99
N LYS A 85 14.91 25.23 -15.05
CA LYS A 85 15.75 24.32 -14.25
C LYS A 85 15.65 24.58 -12.73
N ASP A 86 15.26 25.79 -12.34
CA ASP A 86 15.11 26.15 -10.93
C ASP A 86 13.99 25.34 -10.22
N ILE A 87 13.09 24.71 -11.01
CA ILE A 87 12.03 23.84 -10.49
C ILE A 87 12.59 22.63 -9.73
N PHE A 88 13.71 22.04 -10.16
CA PHE A 88 14.34 20.92 -9.43
C PHE A 88 14.74 21.33 -8.01
N ALA A 89 15.24 22.57 -7.84
CA ALA A 89 15.61 23.07 -6.53
C ALA A 89 14.39 23.32 -5.62
N LEU A 90 13.29 23.82 -6.18
CA LEU A 90 12.03 24.01 -5.46
C LEU A 90 11.39 22.69 -5.05
N GLU A 91 11.34 21.72 -5.96
CA GLU A 91 10.87 20.36 -5.72
C GLU A 91 11.67 19.70 -4.59
N LYS A 92 12.99 19.74 -4.68
CA LYS A 92 13.88 19.20 -3.64
C LYS A 92 13.63 19.82 -2.27
N GLN A 93 13.56 21.16 -2.18
CA GLN A 93 13.27 21.86 -0.92
C GLN A 93 11.90 21.49 -0.36
N SER A 94 10.90 21.33 -1.24
CA SER A 94 9.56 20.89 -0.87
C SER A 94 9.55 19.49 -0.26
N TYR A 95 10.27 18.55 -0.86
CA TYR A 95 10.41 17.19 -0.34
C TYR A 95 11.18 17.14 0.96
N GLU A 96 12.31 17.85 1.07
CA GLU A 96 13.11 17.90 2.30
C GLU A 96 12.26 18.37 3.48
N HIS A 97 11.47 19.43 3.30
CA HIS A 97 10.57 19.90 4.36
C HIS A 97 9.41 18.94 4.62
N SER A 98 8.81 18.36 3.59
CA SER A 98 7.75 17.35 3.76
C SER A 98 8.23 16.13 4.56
N TYR A 99 9.47 15.68 4.35
CA TYR A 99 10.04 14.59 5.14
C TYR A 99 10.31 14.98 6.59
N GLN A 100 10.67 16.23 6.87
CA GLN A 100 10.79 16.75 8.24
C GLN A 100 9.44 16.69 8.95
N ILE A 101 8.38 17.23 8.32
CA ILE A 101 7.01 17.16 8.85
C ILE A 101 6.60 15.71 9.12
N LEU A 102 6.88 14.81 8.17
CA LEU A 102 6.56 13.38 8.32
C LEU A 102 7.27 12.76 9.53
N GLN A 103 8.55 13.06 9.74
CA GLN A 103 9.32 12.58 10.89
C GLN A 103 8.80 13.14 12.21
N GLU A 104 8.44 14.42 12.26
CA GLU A 104 7.84 15.06 13.44
C GLU A 104 6.53 14.39 13.87
N HIS A 105 5.77 13.86 12.90
CA HIS A 105 4.56 13.08 13.13
C HIS A 105 4.82 11.59 13.40
N GLY A 106 6.08 11.20 13.65
CA GLY A 106 6.47 9.81 13.94
C GLY A 106 6.38 8.89 12.72
N GLY A 107 6.57 9.47 11.53
CA GLY A 107 6.57 8.78 10.26
C GLY A 107 7.84 7.97 10.00
N ASP A 108 7.67 6.83 9.35
CA ASP A 108 8.76 5.97 8.90
C ASP A 108 9.12 6.29 7.45
N LEU A 109 10.30 6.89 7.23
CA LEU A 109 10.80 7.24 5.89
C LEU A 109 11.02 6.02 4.98
N LEU A 110 11.15 4.80 5.54
CA LEU A 110 11.20 3.60 4.72
C LEU A 110 9.87 3.34 4.01
N PHE A 111 8.76 3.74 4.65
CA PHE A 111 7.41 3.62 4.12
C PHE A 111 6.87 5.01 3.82
N SER A 112 7.52 5.67 2.87
CA SER A 112 7.02 6.88 2.22
C SER A 112 7.03 6.75 0.69
N GLU A 113 6.12 7.50 0.08
CA GLU A 113 6.05 7.74 -1.37
C GLU A 113 6.02 9.25 -1.60
N ALA A 114 6.83 9.70 -2.56
CA ALA A 114 6.87 11.09 -3.00
C ALA A 114 6.49 11.15 -4.48
N TYR A 115 5.70 12.15 -4.85
CA TYR A 115 5.23 12.31 -6.22
C TYR A 115 5.02 13.79 -6.56
N SER A 116 5.55 14.22 -7.70
CA SER A 116 5.44 15.61 -8.17
C SER A 116 4.41 15.73 -9.27
N VAL A 117 3.63 16.80 -9.23
CA VAL A 117 2.67 17.16 -10.27
C VAL A 117 2.96 18.57 -10.75
N PHE A 118 3.24 18.68 -12.03
CA PHE A 118 3.54 19.92 -12.74
C PHE A 118 2.30 20.32 -13.53
N ALA A 119 1.56 21.30 -13.04
CA ALA A 119 0.29 21.72 -13.63
C ALA A 119 0.45 23.04 -14.41
N VAL A 120 -0.04 23.05 -15.64
CA VAL A 120 -0.17 24.26 -16.48
C VAL A 120 -1.63 24.42 -16.85
N THR A 121 -2.23 25.53 -16.45
CA THR A 121 -3.67 25.76 -16.62
C THR A 121 -4.00 27.16 -17.13
N ASN A 122 -5.25 27.39 -17.51
CA ASN A 122 -5.74 28.68 -18.05
C ASN A 122 -5.00 29.14 -19.32
N TYR A 123 -4.62 28.21 -20.20
CA TYR A 123 -4.02 28.52 -21.49
C TYR A 123 -5.02 28.39 -22.65
N ASP A 124 -4.71 29.08 -23.76
CA ASP A 124 -5.47 29.00 -25.01
C ASP A 124 -4.76 28.07 -26.01
N GLY A 125 -5.54 27.30 -26.79
CA GLY A 125 -5.04 26.44 -27.85
C GLY A 125 -4.78 24.98 -27.44
N GLU A 126 -3.98 24.28 -28.25
CA GLU A 126 -3.65 22.86 -28.03
C GLU A 126 -2.50 22.71 -27.01
N PRO A 127 -2.55 21.72 -26.10
CA PRO A 127 -1.51 21.48 -25.10
C PRO A 127 -0.17 21.08 -25.72
N GLU A 128 -0.18 20.57 -26.96
CA GLU A 128 1.00 20.23 -27.74
C GLU A 128 2.00 21.39 -27.88
N GLN A 129 1.55 22.65 -27.73
CA GLN A 129 2.43 23.82 -27.73
C GLN A 129 3.51 23.76 -26.64
N PHE A 130 3.24 23.10 -25.50
CA PHE A 130 4.18 22.95 -24.40
C PHE A 130 5.20 21.82 -24.63
N LEU A 131 4.95 20.91 -25.56
CA LEU A 131 5.87 19.80 -25.88
C LEU A 131 7.15 20.25 -26.58
N ASN A 132 7.25 21.53 -26.96
CA ASN A 132 8.52 22.15 -27.32
C ASN A 132 9.56 22.07 -26.19
N ASN A 133 9.09 21.97 -24.93
CA ASN A 133 9.90 21.77 -23.73
C ASN A 133 10.07 20.29 -23.36
N ARG A 134 9.96 19.37 -24.32
CA ARG A 134 10.00 17.92 -24.08
C ARG A 134 11.15 17.43 -23.21
N ASP A 135 12.35 17.99 -23.39
CA ASP A 135 13.54 17.50 -22.71
C ASP A 135 13.43 17.78 -21.20
N ILE A 136 13.06 19.01 -20.82
CA ILE A 136 12.86 19.37 -19.41
C ILE A 136 11.63 18.69 -18.81
N ILE A 137 10.55 18.50 -19.58
CA ILE A 137 9.37 17.74 -19.13
C ILE A 137 9.78 16.33 -18.72
N VAL A 138 10.54 15.63 -19.57
CA VAL A 138 10.96 14.25 -19.27
C VAL A 138 11.98 14.21 -18.12
N SER A 139 12.91 15.18 -18.05
CA SER A 139 13.84 15.28 -16.93
C SER A 139 13.13 15.47 -15.59
N LEU A 140 12.11 16.34 -15.53
CA LEU A 140 11.30 16.56 -14.32
C LEU A 140 10.47 15.32 -13.95
N LEU A 141 9.84 14.66 -14.93
CA LEU A 141 9.06 13.42 -14.71
C LEU A 141 9.89 12.26 -14.16
N LYS A 142 11.22 12.30 -14.36
CA LYS A 142 12.18 11.29 -13.89
C LYS A 142 13.04 11.76 -12.72
N SER A 143 12.84 12.99 -12.22
CA SER A 143 13.67 13.62 -11.19
C SER A 143 15.18 13.64 -11.54
N GLU A 144 15.55 13.76 -12.82
CA GLU A 144 16.92 13.69 -13.32
C GLU A 144 17.35 15.01 -13.99
N GLU A 145 18.04 15.88 -13.25
CA GLU A 145 18.44 17.22 -13.72
C GLU A 145 19.60 17.19 -14.73
N GLN A 146 20.57 16.28 -14.55
CA GLN A 146 21.90 16.36 -15.20
C GLN A 146 22.11 15.33 -16.31
N LEU A 147 21.09 14.50 -16.60
CA LEU A 147 21.21 13.40 -17.53
C LEU A 147 20.77 13.83 -18.93
N GLU A 148 21.67 13.72 -19.91
CA GLU A 148 21.28 13.80 -21.32
C GLU A 148 20.44 12.56 -21.65
N LEU A 149 19.14 12.78 -21.83
CA LEU A 149 18.19 11.71 -22.09
C LEU A 149 18.31 11.22 -23.54
N ASP A 150 18.29 9.91 -23.73
CA ASP A 150 18.25 9.31 -25.07
C ASP A 150 16.94 9.73 -25.78
N PRO A 151 16.97 10.08 -27.08
CA PRO A 151 15.78 10.47 -27.83
C PRO A 151 14.65 9.41 -27.81
N GLN A 152 14.97 8.13 -27.74
CA GLN A 152 13.99 7.05 -27.63
C GLN A 152 13.32 7.05 -26.25
N GLU A 153 14.07 7.35 -25.19
CA GLU A 153 13.53 7.46 -23.83
C GLU A 153 12.58 8.65 -23.70
N ILE A 154 12.92 9.78 -24.33
CA ILE A 154 12.03 10.95 -24.40
C ILE A 154 10.73 10.57 -25.13
N GLN A 155 10.84 9.90 -26.29
CA GLN A 155 9.67 9.48 -27.05
C GLN A 155 8.82 8.46 -26.27
N TYR A 156 9.45 7.51 -25.60
CA TYR A 156 8.78 6.51 -24.76
C TYR A 156 8.02 7.17 -23.62
N THR A 157 8.66 8.10 -22.90
CA THR A 157 8.06 8.80 -21.75
C THR A 157 6.85 9.61 -22.19
N LEU A 158 7.00 10.43 -23.24
CA LEU A 158 5.91 11.24 -23.81
C LEU A 158 4.81 10.42 -24.48
N GLY A 159 5.07 9.15 -24.81
CA GLY A 159 4.08 8.21 -25.29
C GLY A 159 3.04 7.84 -24.22
N ASN A 160 3.40 7.98 -22.94
CA ASN A 160 2.51 7.71 -21.79
C ASN A 160 1.61 8.91 -21.50
N LYS A 161 0.83 9.31 -22.50
CA LYS A 161 -0.08 10.45 -22.42
C LYS A 161 -1.53 10.05 -22.56
N ILE A 162 -2.40 10.78 -21.88
CA ILE A 162 -3.85 10.69 -22.01
C ILE A 162 -4.41 12.06 -22.37
N LYS A 163 -5.35 12.10 -23.33
CA LYS A 163 -6.14 13.28 -23.68
C LYS A 163 -7.61 12.94 -23.49
N TYR A 164 -8.33 13.76 -22.74
CA TYR A 164 -9.76 13.65 -22.51
C TYR A 164 -10.55 14.51 -23.50
N SER A 165 -10.14 15.75 -23.68
CA SER A 165 -10.61 16.68 -24.69
C SER A 165 -9.49 17.04 -25.67
N ASN A 166 -9.80 17.82 -26.71
CA ASN A 166 -8.78 18.27 -27.65
C ASN A 166 -7.73 19.17 -26.98
N ASN A 167 -8.11 19.82 -25.86
CA ASN A 167 -7.34 20.89 -25.27
C ASN A 167 -6.70 20.51 -23.92
N ASP A 168 -6.96 19.32 -23.38
CA ASP A 168 -6.28 18.80 -22.18
C ASP A 168 -5.28 17.69 -22.53
N LEU A 169 -4.31 17.49 -21.66
CA LEU A 169 -3.27 16.49 -21.81
C LEU A 169 -2.68 16.18 -20.45
N SER A 170 -2.55 14.89 -20.13
CA SER A 170 -1.83 14.44 -18.94
C SER A 170 -0.73 13.48 -19.35
N ILE A 171 0.49 13.70 -18.85
CA ILE A 171 1.67 12.87 -19.09
C ILE A 171 2.10 12.31 -17.75
N ILE A 172 2.23 11.00 -17.63
CA ILE A 172 2.39 10.33 -16.33
C ILE A 172 3.62 9.44 -16.39
N ASP A 173 4.51 9.60 -15.41
CA ASP A 173 5.62 8.68 -15.17
C ASP A 173 5.74 8.32 -13.67
N TRP A 174 6.81 7.59 -13.32
CA TRP A 174 7.00 7.05 -11.97
C TRP A 174 7.21 8.12 -10.89
N ASP A 175 8.00 9.17 -11.13
CA ASP A 175 8.32 10.18 -10.11
C ASP A 175 7.43 11.43 -10.19
N GLY A 176 6.70 11.59 -11.31
CA GLY A 176 5.76 12.70 -11.43
C GLY A 176 4.82 12.64 -12.62
N ALA A 177 3.96 13.66 -12.71
CA ALA A 177 3.02 13.86 -13.80
C ALA A 177 3.00 15.33 -14.25
N PHE A 178 2.80 15.55 -15.55
CA PHE A 178 2.43 16.85 -16.10
C PHE A 178 0.93 16.86 -16.41
N LEU A 179 0.22 17.86 -15.90
CA LEU A 179 -1.21 18.08 -16.16
C LEU A 179 -1.39 19.38 -16.91
N PHE A 180 -1.99 19.31 -18.09
CA PHE A 180 -2.36 20.46 -18.90
C PHE A 180 -3.88 20.52 -18.99
N ASP A 181 -4.49 21.53 -18.35
CA ASP A 181 -5.93 21.74 -18.41
C ASP A 181 -6.29 23.23 -18.65
N PRO A 182 -6.99 23.57 -19.74
CA PRO A 182 -7.29 24.95 -20.10
C PRO A 182 -8.29 25.64 -19.15
N ASN A 183 -9.02 24.89 -18.33
CA ASN A 183 -10.07 25.39 -17.44
C ASN A 183 -9.69 25.35 -15.94
N ASP A 184 -8.43 25.03 -15.61
CA ASP A 184 -7.95 24.90 -14.22
C ASP A 184 -8.60 23.74 -13.45
N ASP A 185 -9.07 22.72 -14.16
CA ASP A 185 -9.81 21.57 -13.61
C ASP A 185 -8.92 20.33 -13.44
N ILE A 186 -8.02 20.35 -12.46
CA ILE A 186 -7.05 19.27 -12.20
C ILE A 186 -7.32 18.47 -10.93
N GLU A 187 -8.37 18.79 -10.17
CA GLU A 187 -8.60 18.24 -8.82
C GLU A 187 -8.89 16.73 -8.85
N GLU A 188 -9.64 16.26 -9.86
CA GLU A 188 -9.92 14.83 -10.02
C GLU A 188 -8.66 14.03 -10.34
N ASP A 189 -7.82 14.53 -11.25
CA ASP A 189 -6.52 13.93 -11.58
C ASP A 189 -5.61 13.86 -10.35
N MET A 190 -5.56 14.94 -9.56
CA MET A 190 -4.80 15.01 -8.32
C MET A 190 -5.25 13.96 -7.29
N GLU A 191 -6.55 13.77 -7.09
CA GLU A 191 -7.08 12.76 -6.18
C GLU A 191 -6.81 11.33 -6.69
N LEU A 192 -6.87 11.09 -8.01
CA LEU A 192 -6.50 9.80 -8.61
C LEU A 192 -5.01 9.47 -8.46
N LEU A 193 -4.12 10.45 -8.67
CA LEU A 193 -2.68 10.32 -8.45
C LEU A 193 -2.38 10.05 -6.97
N THR A 194 -3.04 10.78 -6.08
CA THR A 194 -2.91 10.59 -4.63
C THR A 194 -3.37 9.19 -4.21
N LEU A 195 -4.50 8.72 -4.76
CA LEU A 195 -5.02 7.38 -4.50
C LEU A 195 -4.07 6.29 -4.99
N ALA A 196 -3.49 6.44 -6.18
CA ALA A 196 -2.55 5.48 -6.72
C ALA A 196 -1.27 5.38 -5.86
N ASN A 197 -0.73 6.52 -5.42
CA ASN A 197 0.42 6.57 -4.51
C ASN A 197 0.09 5.96 -3.13
N LEU A 198 -1.10 6.25 -2.59
CA LEU A 198 -1.59 5.63 -1.36
C LEU A 198 -1.65 4.10 -1.48
N GLN A 199 -2.12 3.60 -2.63
CA GLN A 199 -2.15 2.16 -2.87
C GLN A 199 -0.75 1.57 -2.94
N LEU A 200 0.15 2.18 -3.72
CA LEU A 200 1.54 1.74 -3.83
C LEU A 200 2.19 1.63 -2.43
N LEU A 201 2.04 2.68 -1.62
CA LEU A 201 2.53 2.70 -0.24
C LEU A 201 1.97 1.54 0.59
N ARG A 202 0.64 1.34 0.53
CA ARG A 202 -0.01 0.27 1.31
C ARG A 202 0.37 -1.12 0.83
N TYR A 203 0.58 -1.31 -0.48
CA TYR A 203 1.13 -2.56 -1.02
C TYR A 203 2.54 -2.82 -0.47
N ARG A 204 3.45 -1.83 -0.48
CA ARG A 204 4.80 -1.97 0.10
C ARG A 204 4.78 -2.27 1.60
N ILE A 205 3.93 -1.59 2.37
CA ILE A 205 3.77 -1.85 3.81
C ILE A 205 3.30 -3.29 4.04
N LEU A 206 2.27 -3.72 3.31
CA LEU A 206 1.71 -5.06 3.45
C LEU A 206 2.72 -6.14 3.04
N ASP A 207 3.46 -5.92 1.96
CA ASP A 207 4.52 -6.80 1.48
C ASP A 207 5.59 -7.04 2.56
N HIS A 208 6.11 -5.95 3.15
CA HIS A 208 7.08 -6.03 4.24
C HIS A 208 6.52 -6.73 5.49
N GLN A 209 5.26 -6.47 5.84
CA GLN A 209 4.60 -7.16 6.95
C GLN A 209 4.46 -8.67 6.71
N LEU A 210 4.18 -9.08 5.46
CA LEU A 210 4.06 -10.49 5.08
C LEU A 210 5.42 -11.20 5.12
N ASP A 211 6.49 -10.55 4.68
CA ASP A 211 7.86 -11.10 4.78
C ASP A 211 8.26 -11.38 6.23
N GLY A 212 8.01 -10.42 7.12
CA GLY A 212 8.26 -10.62 8.55
C GLY A 212 7.45 -11.78 9.15
N ARG A 213 6.24 -12.04 8.63
CA ARG A 213 5.40 -13.16 9.09
C ARG A 213 5.88 -14.49 8.53
N LEU A 214 6.28 -14.53 7.26
CA LEU A 214 6.86 -15.72 6.62
C LEU A 214 8.14 -16.14 7.34
N ALA A 215 9.02 -15.19 7.65
CA ALA A 215 10.25 -15.44 8.41
C ALA A 215 9.96 -16.07 9.79
N ARG A 216 9.00 -15.51 10.55
CA ARG A 216 8.58 -16.08 11.84
C ARG A 216 7.99 -17.48 11.71
N MET A 217 7.22 -17.75 10.67
CA MET A 217 6.68 -19.08 10.41
C MET A 217 7.77 -20.09 10.07
N ALA A 218 8.73 -19.70 9.23
CA ALA A 218 9.88 -20.54 8.91
C ALA A 218 10.69 -20.88 10.17
N GLU A 219 10.91 -19.90 11.06
CA GLU A 219 11.57 -20.13 12.35
C GLU A 219 10.79 -21.10 13.25
N LEU A 220 9.46 -20.94 13.34
CA LEU A 220 8.61 -21.84 14.12
C LEU A 220 8.64 -23.28 13.61
N VAL A 221 8.70 -23.47 12.28
CA VAL A 221 8.86 -24.78 11.65
C VAL A 221 10.24 -25.35 11.95
N HIS A 222 11.31 -24.56 11.82
CA HIS A 222 12.69 -25.01 12.00
C HIS A 222 13.01 -25.37 13.46
N ASN A 223 12.57 -24.55 14.41
CA ASN A 223 12.80 -24.76 15.83
C ASN A 223 11.85 -25.81 16.45
N MET A 224 11.06 -26.49 15.61
CA MET A 224 10.19 -27.57 16.06
C MET A 224 11.04 -28.83 16.31
N PRO A 225 11.13 -29.33 17.56
CA PRO A 225 11.95 -30.50 17.85
C PRO A 225 11.41 -31.72 17.09
N ALA A 226 12.30 -32.37 16.35
CA ALA A 226 12.06 -33.68 15.76
C ALA A 226 11.77 -34.68 16.91
N GLY A 227 10.49 -34.95 17.16
CA GLY A 227 10.09 -35.98 18.13
C GLY A 227 9.73 -35.53 19.56
N GLY A 228 9.12 -34.35 19.74
CA GLY A 228 8.11 -34.21 20.81
C GLY A 228 8.26 -33.09 21.86
N LYS A 229 7.13 -32.90 22.57
CA LYS A 229 6.91 -32.09 23.79
C LYS A 229 6.83 -30.55 23.66
N LEU A 230 6.30 -29.98 22.58
CA LEU A 230 5.64 -28.68 22.74
C LEU A 230 4.27 -28.87 23.42
N ARG A 231 4.02 -28.11 24.50
CA ARG A 231 2.71 -28.01 25.15
C ARG A 231 1.70 -27.51 24.10
N GLY A 232 0.80 -28.38 23.66
CA GLY A 232 -0.18 -28.09 22.60
C GLY A 232 -1.07 -26.86 22.86
N LYS A 233 -1.18 -26.39 24.12
CA LYS A 233 -1.87 -25.13 24.46
C LYS A 233 -1.11 -23.88 24.03
N ASP A 234 0.20 -23.79 24.26
CA ASP A 234 0.99 -22.59 23.93
C ASP A 234 1.07 -22.36 22.42
N LEU A 235 1.21 -23.46 21.66
CA LEU A 235 1.29 -23.37 20.21
C LEU A 235 -0.08 -23.16 19.55
N SER A 236 -1.15 -23.81 20.04
CA SER A 236 -2.50 -23.55 19.55
C SER A 236 -2.93 -22.11 19.83
N GLN A 237 -2.51 -21.52 20.95
CA GLN A 237 -2.77 -20.11 21.28
C GLN A 237 -1.96 -19.16 20.37
N LYS A 238 -0.65 -19.39 20.20
CA LYS A 238 0.16 -18.64 19.21
C LYS A 238 -0.38 -18.76 17.79
N MET A 239 -0.90 -19.93 17.41
CA MET A 239 -1.46 -20.16 16.08
C MET A 239 -2.83 -19.51 15.89
N LYS A 240 -3.66 -19.45 16.94
CA LYS A 240 -4.94 -18.73 16.93
C LYS A 240 -4.75 -17.21 16.87
N GLU A 241 -3.75 -16.68 17.57
CA GLU A 241 -3.31 -15.28 17.44
C GLU A 241 -2.82 -14.99 16.01
N THR A 242 -2.09 -15.93 15.40
CA THR A 242 -1.57 -15.73 14.03
C THR A 242 -2.60 -15.96 12.91
N MET A 243 -3.65 -16.77 13.12
CA MET A 243 -4.81 -16.83 12.21
C MET A 243 -5.60 -15.51 12.17
N GLY A 244 -5.70 -14.81 13.30
CA GLY A 244 -6.28 -13.46 13.33
C GLY A 244 -5.49 -12.47 12.46
N ILE A 245 -4.17 -12.59 12.48
CA ILE A 245 -3.24 -11.77 11.69
C ILE A 245 -3.39 -12.01 10.17
N ARG A 246 -3.67 -13.25 9.73
CA ARG A 246 -4.02 -13.57 8.32
C ARG A 246 -5.32 -12.87 7.90
N MET A 247 -6.36 -12.95 8.73
CA MET A 247 -7.66 -12.32 8.44
C MET A 247 -7.52 -10.80 8.29
N VAL A 248 -6.68 -10.18 9.12
CA VAL A 248 -6.35 -8.75 9.01
C VAL A 248 -5.70 -8.45 7.66
N SER A 249 -4.66 -9.18 7.24
CA SER A 249 -4.02 -8.90 5.94
C SER A 249 -4.90 -9.19 4.72
N ILE A 250 -5.77 -10.20 4.77
CA ILE A 250 -6.76 -10.43 3.72
C ILE A 250 -7.78 -9.29 3.70
N SER A 251 -8.21 -8.81 4.87
CA SER A 251 -9.10 -7.65 4.97
C SER A 251 -8.46 -6.38 4.42
N GLU A 252 -7.19 -6.12 4.74
CA GLU A 252 -6.42 -5.00 4.21
C GLU A 252 -6.28 -5.09 2.69
N LEU A 253 -5.88 -6.26 2.14
CA LEU A 253 -5.81 -6.44 0.69
C LEU A 253 -7.18 -6.24 0.02
N ARG A 254 -8.26 -6.77 0.60
CA ARG A 254 -9.62 -6.56 0.08
C ARG A 254 -10.07 -5.11 0.16
N ARG A 255 -9.63 -4.37 1.17
CA ARG A 255 -9.86 -2.92 1.28
C ARG A 255 -9.17 -2.20 0.11
N LEU A 256 -7.88 -2.47 -0.12
CA LEU A 256 -7.14 -1.93 -1.26
C LEU A 256 -7.81 -2.23 -2.60
N GLU A 257 -8.28 -3.47 -2.79
CA GLU A 257 -8.96 -3.89 -4.02
C GLU A 257 -10.35 -3.25 -4.20
N ARG A 258 -11.04 -2.88 -3.12
CA ARG A 258 -12.36 -2.24 -3.19
C ARG A 258 -12.26 -0.78 -3.62
N ASP A 259 -11.21 -0.09 -3.19
CA ASP A 259 -11.02 1.34 -3.43
C ASP A 259 -10.90 1.68 -4.94
N ILE A 260 -10.64 0.67 -5.80
CA ILE A 260 -10.58 0.79 -7.29
C ILE A 260 -11.95 0.57 -7.97
N LYS A 261 -12.86 -0.20 -7.37
CA LYS A 261 -14.05 -0.74 -8.07
C LYS A 261 -15.16 0.27 -8.37
N LEU A 262 -14.92 1.55 -8.14
CA LEU A 262 -15.93 2.59 -8.14
C LEU A 262 -15.45 3.88 -8.81
N ILE A 263 -14.47 3.77 -9.73
CA ILE A 263 -14.08 4.89 -10.58
C ILE A 263 -15.27 5.29 -11.45
N GLY A 264 -15.60 6.58 -11.38
CA GLY A 264 -16.91 7.09 -11.72
C GLY A 264 -17.20 7.13 -13.22
N ASP A 265 -16.21 7.47 -14.02
CA ASP A 265 -16.37 7.61 -15.46
C ASP A 265 -15.21 6.97 -16.24
N TRP A 266 -15.37 6.97 -17.56
CA TRP A 266 -14.42 6.36 -18.48
C TRP A 266 -13.04 7.02 -18.45
N TYR A 267 -12.97 8.35 -18.28
CA TYR A 267 -11.71 9.07 -18.26
C TYR A 267 -10.91 8.71 -17.02
N SER A 268 -11.54 8.85 -15.85
CA SER A 268 -10.91 8.55 -14.58
C SER A 268 -10.45 7.10 -14.50
N ALA A 269 -11.19 6.17 -15.14
CA ALA A 269 -10.79 4.77 -15.23
C ALA A 269 -9.52 4.58 -16.07
N ARG A 270 -9.43 5.23 -17.23
CA ARG A 270 -8.25 5.16 -18.11
C ARG A 270 -7.05 5.90 -17.53
N PHE A 271 -7.28 7.05 -16.91
CA PHE A 271 -6.26 7.80 -16.20
C PHE A 271 -5.66 6.92 -15.11
N TYR A 272 -6.50 6.39 -14.23
CA TYR A 272 -6.06 5.50 -13.16
C TYR A 272 -5.36 4.24 -13.67
N GLU A 273 -5.84 3.62 -14.75
CA GLU A 273 -5.18 2.47 -15.37
C GLU A 273 -3.75 2.79 -15.83
N LEU A 274 -3.54 3.99 -16.40
CA LEU A 274 -2.21 4.47 -16.79
C LEU A 274 -1.29 4.64 -15.57
N VAL A 275 -1.77 5.30 -14.50
CA VAL A 275 -0.99 5.46 -13.25
C VAL A 275 -0.69 4.10 -12.61
N ALA A 276 -1.68 3.24 -12.48
CA ALA A 276 -1.54 1.92 -11.88
C ALA A 276 -0.59 1.01 -12.67
N GLY A 277 -0.59 1.15 -14.00
CA GLY A 277 0.37 0.50 -14.89
C GLY A 277 1.79 0.98 -14.63
N LYS A 278 2.00 2.29 -14.52
CA LYS A 278 3.30 2.89 -14.17
C LYS A 278 3.79 2.40 -12.82
N PHE A 279 2.94 2.44 -11.79
CA PHE A 279 3.27 1.99 -10.44
C PHE A 279 3.33 0.46 -10.28
N LYS A 280 3.06 -0.30 -11.35
CA LYS A 280 3.06 -1.77 -11.36
C LYS A 280 2.19 -2.35 -10.24
N ILE A 281 1.06 -1.71 -9.94
CA ILE A 281 0.16 -2.10 -8.84
C ILE A 281 -0.28 -3.56 -8.99
N GLU A 282 -0.46 -4.01 -10.23
CA GLU A 282 -0.81 -5.40 -10.56
C GLU A 282 0.28 -6.41 -10.21
N GLU A 283 1.56 -6.06 -10.37
CA GLU A 283 2.69 -6.92 -10.00
C GLU A 283 2.82 -7.02 -8.48
N TRP A 284 2.66 -5.90 -7.77
CA TRP A 284 2.58 -5.87 -6.31
C TRP A 284 1.45 -6.75 -5.80
N ARG A 285 0.25 -6.63 -6.39
CA ARG A 285 -0.92 -7.44 -6.02
C ARG A 285 -0.66 -8.93 -6.19
N LYS A 286 -0.05 -9.35 -7.30
CA LYS A 286 0.32 -10.76 -7.54
C LYS A 286 1.32 -11.27 -6.50
N THR A 287 2.35 -10.47 -6.21
CA THR A 287 3.38 -10.80 -5.20
C THR A 287 2.75 -11.01 -3.82
N ILE A 288 1.89 -10.09 -3.38
CA ILE A 288 1.20 -10.18 -2.10
C ILE A 288 0.30 -11.42 -2.02
N ARG A 289 -0.46 -11.73 -3.09
CA ARG A 289 -1.30 -12.93 -3.13
C ARG A 289 -0.46 -14.20 -2.98
N GLY A 290 0.66 -14.30 -3.70
CA GLY A 290 1.59 -15.42 -3.57
C GLY A 290 2.18 -15.56 -2.16
N LYS A 291 2.51 -14.45 -1.49
CA LYS A 291 2.98 -14.46 -0.09
C LYS A 291 1.87 -14.91 0.89
N LEU A 292 0.62 -14.52 0.65
CA LEU A 292 -0.54 -14.97 1.44
C LEU A 292 -0.81 -16.47 1.27
N GLU A 293 -0.72 -16.99 0.05
CA GLU A 293 -0.82 -18.44 -0.25
C GLU A 293 0.32 -19.21 0.44
N SER A 294 1.56 -18.74 0.31
CA SER A 294 2.72 -19.35 0.98
C SER A 294 2.58 -19.39 2.50
N LEU A 295 1.99 -18.35 3.10
CA LEU A 295 1.66 -18.34 4.52
C LEU A 295 0.63 -19.41 4.85
N GLU A 296 -0.45 -19.55 4.06
CA GLU A 296 -1.48 -20.57 4.23
C GLU A 296 -0.90 -21.99 4.16
N ASP A 297 -0.02 -22.27 3.21
CA ASP A 297 0.63 -23.56 3.08
C ASP A 297 1.52 -23.85 4.30
N ALA A 298 2.29 -22.87 4.76
CA ALA A 298 3.11 -23.00 5.96
C ALA A 298 2.24 -23.28 7.20
N TYR A 299 1.10 -22.60 7.36
CA TYR A 299 0.16 -22.89 8.45
C TYR A 299 -0.40 -24.31 8.35
N SER A 300 -0.80 -24.74 7.17
CA SER A 300 -1.39 -26.06 6.94
C SER A 300 -0.38 -27.15 7.33
N MET A 301 0.87 -27.04 6.86
CA MET A 301 1.96 -27.97 7.21
C MET A 301 2.22 -28.03 8.72
N VAL A 302 2.23 -26.89 9.41
CA VAL A 302 2.36 -26.84 10.86
C VAL A 302 1.19 -27.57 11.52
N THR A 303 -0.06 -27.29 11.15
CA THR A 303 -1.24 -27.93 11.77
C THR A 303 -1.32 -29.45 11.52
N GLU A 304 -0.96 -29.92 10.33
CA GLU A 304 -0.96 -31.34 9.98
C GLU A 304 0.02 -32.12 10.86
N ASN A 305 1.25 -31.61 11.05
CA ASN A 305 2.24 -32.24 11.92
C ASN A 305 1.76 -32.38 13.38
N PHE A 306 0.98 -31.42 13.89
CA PHE A 306 0.39 -31.53 15.24
C PHE A 306 -0.77 -32.49 15.33
N THR A 307 -1.67 -32.49 14.34
CA THR A 307 -2.84 -33.39 14.35
C THR A 307 -2.42 -34.86 14.21
N VAL A 308 -1.41 -35.15 13.39
CA VAL A 308 -0.81 -36.50 13.29
C VAL A 308 -0.21 -36.92 14.63
N SER A 309 0.58 -36.05 15.29
CA SER A 309 1.18 -36.36 16.59
C SER A 309 0.14 -36.51 17.73
N ALA A 310 -0.97 -35.76 17.68
CA ALA A 310 -2.07 -35.91 18.64
C ALA A 310 -2.84 -37.21 18.45
N LYS A 311 -3.18 -37.57 17.19
CA LYS A 311 -3.84 -38.84 16.86
C LYS A 311 -2.98 -40.03 17.25
N HIS A 312 -1.69 -40.01 16.90
CA HIS A 312 -0.79 -41.11 17.25
C HIS A 312 -0.65 -41.28 18.77
N ARG A 313 -0.56 -40.17 19.54
CA ARG A 313 -0.58 -40.25 21.01
C ARG A 313 -1.88 -40.82 21.56
N ALA A 314 -3.02 -40.46 20.98
CA ALA A 314 -4.32 -41.02 21.39
C ALA A 314 -4.39 -42.53 21.10
N GLU A 315 -3.89 -42.97 19.95
CA GLU A 315 -3.76 -44.39 19.59
C GLU A 315 -2.88 -45.13 20.60
N TRP A 316 -1.70 -44.61 20.95
CA TRP A 316 -0.82 -45.21 21.94
C TRP A 316 -1.44 -45.27 23.35
N ILE A 317 -2.18 -44.23 23.77
CA ILE A 317 -2.92 -44.23 25.03
C ILE A 317 -4.02 -45.30 25.01
N GLN A 318 -4.74 -45.42 23.90
CA GLN A 318 -5.79 -46.44 23.74
C GLN A 318 -5.19 -47.85 23.79
N ILE A 319 -4.05 -48.08 23.14
CA ILE A 319 -3.31 -49.36 23.21
C ILE A 319 -2.87 -49.63 24.66
N ALA A 320 -2.27 -48.66 25.33
CA ALA A 320 -1.83 -48.82 26.72
C ALA A 320 -3.00 -49.13 27.66
N LEU A 321 -4.13 -48.41 27.52
CA LEU A 321 -5.33 -48.64 28.31
C LEU A 321 -5.93 -50.02 28.06
N PHE A 322 -5.93 -50.47 26.80
CA PHE A 322 -6.34 -51.82 26.44
C PHE A 322 -5.47 -52.88 27.13
N PHE A 323 -4.14 -52.74 27.12
CA PHE A 323 -3.25 -53.67 27.83
C PHE A 323 -3.44 -53.66 29.35
N ILE A 324 -3.63 -52.48 29.96
CA ILE A 324 -3.91 -52.37 31.40
C ILE A 324 -5.20 -53.14 31.76
N LEU A 325 -6.24 -53.02 30.93
CA LEU A 325 -7.49 -53.73 31.12
C LEU A 325 -7.31 -55.25 31.01
N GLN A 326 -6.55 -55.72 30.02
CA GLN A 326 -6.24 -57.15 29.85
C GLN A 326 -5.48 -57.72 31.06
N VAL A 327 -4.47 -56.99 31.57
CA VAL A 327 -3.71 -57.41 32.75
C VAL A 327 -4.63 -57.48 33.98
N GLY A 328 -5.49 -56.49 34.18
CA GLY A 328 -6.47 -56.49 35.28
C GLY A 328 -7.43 -57.69 35.22
N TRP A 329 -7.91 -58.04 34.03
CA TRP A 329 -8.78 -59.20 33.83
C TRP A 329 -8.06 -60.53 34.09
N LEU A 330 -6.79 -60.64 33.66
CA LEU A 330 -5.96 -61.83 33.89
C LEU A 330 -5.73 -62.04 35.41
N ILE A 331 -5.45 -60.96 36.15
CA ILE A 331 -5.32 -61.02 37.62
C ILE A 331 -6.62 -61.52 38.27
N LEU A 332 -7.78 -61.01 37.82
CA LEU A 332 -9.09 -61.45 38.31
C LEU A 332 -9.31 -62.95 38.10
N ILE A 333 -8.98 -63.47 36.92
CA ILE A 333 -9.08 -64.90 36.61
C ILE A 333 -8.15 -65.73 37.48
N VAL A 334 -6.92 -65.27 37.70
CA VAL A 334 -5.96 -66.00 38.55
C VAL A 334 -6.48 -66.07 39.99
N ILE A 335 -7.05 -64.98 40.51
CA ILE A 335 -7.67 -64.95 41.83
C ILE A 335 -8.86 -65.91 41.90
N GLU A 336 -9.72 -65.92 40.87
CA GLU A 336 -10.87 -66.82 40.79
C GLU A 336 -10.44 -68.30 40.71
N TYR A 337 -9.43 -68.61 39.91
CA TYR A 337 -8.84 -69.94 39.79
C TYR A 337 -8.22 -70.41 41.11
N LEU A 338 -7.49 -69.54 41.80
CA LEU A 338 -6.94 -69.82 43.14
C LEU A 338 -8.04 -70.00 44.18
N HIS A 339 -9.18 -69.30 44.06
CA HIS A 339 -10.33 -69.53 44.91
C HIS A 339 -10.98 -70.89 44.63
N PHE A 340 -11.06 -71.31 43.37
CA PHE A 340 -11.67 -72.58 42.97
C PHE A 340 -10.82 -73.81 43.34
N THR A 341 -9.50 -73.69 43.33
CA THR A 341 -8.55 -74.76 43.68
C THR A 341 -8.32 -74.92 45.19
N ARG A 342 -8.90 -74.05 46.02
CA ARG A 342 -8.82 -74.08 47.49
C ARG A 342 -10.04 -74.72 48.18
N LYS A 343 -10.95 -75.31 47.42
CA LYS A 343 -11.97 -76.27 47.87
C LYS A 343 -11.51 -77.68 47.52
#